data_AF-A0A7Y3LIJ7-F1
#
_entry.id   AF-A0A7Y3LIJ7-F1
#
_cell.length_a   1.000
_cell.length_b   1.000
_cell.length_c   1.000
_cell.angle_alpha   90.00
_cell.angle_beta   90.00
_cell.angle_gamma   90.00
#
_symmetry.space_group_name_H-M   'P 1'
#
loop_
_entity.id
_entity.type
_entity.pdbx_description
1 polymer ?
#
loop_
_entity_poly.entity_id
_entity_poly.type
_entity_poly.pdbx_seq_one_letter_code
_entity_poly.pdbx_strand_id
1 'polypeptide(L)'
;MSETAFSQETEGSKQLFNERQNRIDDAIALRQPDRVPIIYYTMFWHATYAGITFKEAMYNYAKVSEITRKIVLELQPDAVAAPHRATLLGPTMELMGYQQLRWPGHGVGENYSYQYIDREYMKPEEYDDYIEDPGWFYFTRYLPRIAEAFAPMAGLPQPASMQHTRLVYLTRFFTEEMAASFARLAKAGREAQIAFDSASDFQSEMAALGFPMGQMATGPAPYDYFADNMRGSKGIMLDLFRRKDKLLAA
;
A
#
# COMPACT_ATOMS: atom_id res chain seq x y z
N MET A 1 29.42 -19.90 19.98
CA MET A 1 29.99 -18.76 19.22
C MET A 1 30.39 -17.71 20.24
N SER A 2 31.63 -17.21 20.21
CA SER A 2 32.14 -16.29 21.24
C SER A 2 31.60 -14.87 21.01
N GLU A 3 31.46 -14.12 22.10
CA GLU A 3 31.05 -12.70 22.14
C GLU A 3 31.90 -11.81 21.19
N THR A 4 33.15 -12.22 20.94
CA THR A 4 34.11 -11.56 20.05
C THR A 4 33.82 -11.79 18.56
N ALA A 5 33.26 -12.94 18.18
CA ALA A 5 32.88 -13.21 16.79
C ALA A 5 31.61 -12.43 16.42
N PHE A 6 30.65 -12.37 17.35
CA PHE A 6 29.42 -11.60 17.20
C PHE A 6 29.69 -10.09 17.09
N SER A 7 30.64 -9.56 17.86
CA SER A 7 31.01 -8.13 17.78
C SER A 7 31.74 -7.77 16.48
N GLN A 8 32.61 -8.63 15.95
CA GLN A 8 33.27 -8.41 14.66
C GLN A 8 32.31 -8.47 13.46
N GLU A 9 31.35 -9.39 13.50
CA GLU A 9 30.31 -9.54 12.45
C GLU A 9 29.34 -8.35 12.44
N THR A 10 29.04 -7.78 13.62
CA THR A 10 28.21 -6.58 13.78
C THR A 10 28.92 -5.33 13.26
N GLU A 11 30.21 -5.16 13.54
CA GLU A 11 31.00 -4.02 13.05
C GLU A 11 31.12 -4.04 11.51
N GLY A 12 31.34 -5.24 10.94
CA GLY A 12 31.38 -5.43 9.48
C GLY A 12 30.05 -5.09 8.80
N SER A 13 28.92 -5.50 9.37
CA SER A 13 27.59 -5.18 8.83
C SER A 13 27.29 -3.69 8.86
N LYS A 14 27.65 -2.99 9.94
CA LYS A 14 27.49 -1.53 10.04
C LYS A 14 28.35 -0.78 9.04
N GLN A 15 29.58 -1.24 8.81
CA GLN A 15 30.44 -0.67 7.78
C GLN A 15 29.83 -0.83 6.39
N LEU A 16 29.39 -2.04 6.03
CA LEU A 16 28.73 -2.31 4.75
C LEU A 16 27.46 -1.47 4.55
N PHE A 17 26.68 -1.27 5.61
CA PHE A 17 25.52 -0.38 5.59
C PHE A 17 25.92 1.03 5.15
N ASN A 18 26.93 1.61 5.81
CA ASN A 18 27.36 2.98 5.54
C ASN A 18 27.95 3.11 4.13
N GLU A 19 28.74 2.13 3.68
CA GLU A 19 29.28 2.13 2.32
C GLU A 19 28.17 2.11 1.25
N ARG A 20 27.15 1.26 1.44
CA ARG A 20 25.98 1.21 0.56
C ARG A 20 25.15 2.49 0.60
N GLN A 21 24.89 3.02 1.80
CA GLN A 21 24.13 4.26 1.97
C GLN A 21 24.85 5.44 1.31
N ASN A 22 26.16 5.59 1.54
CA ASN A 22 26.96 6.64 0.93
C ASN A 22 26.93 6.56 -0.60
N ARG A 23 27.01 5.35 -1.17
CA ARG A 23 26.91 5.13 -2.62
C ARG A 23 25.57 5.62 -3.19
N ILE A 24 24.47 5.34 -2.47
CA ILE A 24 23.13 5.80 -2.84
C ILE A 24 23.02 7.31 -2.70
N ASP A 25 23.49 7.88 -1.60
CA ASP A 25 23.43 9.31 -1.32
C ASP A 25 24.25 10.13 -2.32
N ASP A 26 25.44 9.64 -2.71
CA ASP A 26 26.26 10.26 -3.74
C ASP A 26 25.54 10.25 -5.10
N ALA A 27 24.91 9.13 -5.48
CA ALA A 27 24.14 9.05 -6.72
C ALA A 27 22.92 10.00 -6.72
N ILE A 28 22.17 10.08 -5.60
CA ILE A 28 21.06 11.02 -5.43
C ILE A 28 21.54 12.47 -5.51
N ALA A 29 22.70 12.77 -4.93
CA ALA A 29 23.32 14.08 -4.93
C ALA A 29 24.05 14.44 -6.24
N LEU A 30 23.93 13.60 -7.28
CA LEU A 30 24.60 13.76 -8.59
C LEU A 30 26.14 13.84 -8.48
N ARG A 31 26.72 13.18 -7.48
CA ARG A 31 28.16 12.94 -7.36
C ARG A 31 28.53 11.62 -8.04
N GLN A 32 29.81 11.38 -8.27
CA GLN A 32 30.29 10.12 -8.84
C GLN A 32 30.53 9.09 -7.71
N PRO A 33 29.69 8.06 -7.56
CA PRO A 33 29.96 6.96 -6.64
C PRO A 33 31.07 6.04 -7.17
N ASP A 34 31.55 5.13 -6.31
CA ASP A 34 32.50 4.07 -6.66
C ASP A 34 31.96 3.08 -7.71
N ARG A 35 30.63 2.86 -7.71
CA ARG A 35 29.89 2.11 -8.75
C ARG A 35 28.41 2.53 -8.76
N VAL A 36 27.69 2.15 -9.81
CA VAL A 36 26.23 2.37 -9.90
C VAL A 36 25.52 1.58 -8.78
N PRO A 37 24.74 2.23 -7.89
CA PRO A 37 23.99 1.52 -6.86
C PRO A 37 22.83 0.71 -7.45
N ILE A 38 22.59 -0.47 -6.90
CA ILE A 38 21.48 -1.37 -7.29
C ILE A 38 20.51 -1.52 -6.11
N ILE A 39 19.24 -1.21 -6.35
CA ILE A 39 18.17 -1.39 -5.36
C ILE A 39 17.33 -2.61 -5.77
N TYR A 40 17.18 -3.56 -4.84
CA TYR A 40 16.25 -4.66 -5.03
C TYR A 40 14.82 -4.16 -4.82
N TYR A 41 14.06 -4.01 -5.90
CA TYR A 41 12.67 -3.59 -5.87
C TYR A 41 11.83 -4.48 -6.79
N THR A 42 11.03 -5.37 -6.20
CA THR A 42 10.19 -6.30 -6.95
C THR A 42 8.83 -6.45 -6.28
N MET A 43 7.83 -6.81 -7.08
CA MET A 43 6.53 -7.22 -6.56
C MET A 43 6.49 -8.74 -6.39
N PHE A 44 6.31 -9.52 -7.46
CA PHE A 44 6.17 -10.99 -7.38
C PHE A 44 7.42 -11.81 -7.80
N TRP A 45 8.53 -11.17 -8.17
CA TRP A 45 9.68 -11.92 -8.70
C TRP A 45 10.27 -12.92 -7.69
N HIS A 46 10.22 -12.60 -6.39
CA HIS A 46 10.61 -13.52 -5.33
C HIS A 46 9.83 -14.86 -5.38
N ALA A 47 8.55 -14.82 -5.75
CA ALA A 47 7.72 -16.00 -5.90
C ALA A 47 8.19 -16.87 -7.08
N THR A 48 8.47 -16.24 -8.23
CA THR A 48 9.05 -16.93 -9.39
C THR A 48 10.41 -17.55 -9.07
N TYR A 49 11.30 -16.81 -8.39
CA TYR A 49 12.61 -17.30 -7.97
C TYR A 49 12.50 -18.55 -7.08
N ALA A 50 11.53 -18.59 -6.16
CA ALA A 50 11.36 -19.71 -5.23
C ALA A 50 10.44 -20.83 -5.74
N GLY A 51 9.83 -20.67 -6.92
CA GLY A 51 8.88 -21.64 -7.47
C GLY A 51 7.56 -21.74 -6.70
N ILE A 52 7.17 -20.71 -5.94
CA ILE A 52 5.86 -20.63 -5.27
C ILE A 52 4.87 -19.84 -6.12
N THR A 53 3.58 -20.02 -5.86
CA THR A 53 2.57 -19.25 -6.58
C THR A 53 2.49 -17.80 -6.12
N PHE A 54 2.00 -16.89 -6.98
CA PHE A 54 1.78 -15.49 -6.58
C PHE A 54 0.72 -15.40 -5.49
N LYS A 55 -0.30 -16.27 -5.57
CA LYS A 55 -1.28 -16.43 -4.50
C LYS A 55 -0.62 -16.83 -3.19
N GLU A 56 0.24 -17.84 -3.16
CA GLU A 56 0.94 -18.21 -1.92
C GLU A 56 1.76 -17.05 -1.35
N ALA A 57 2.47 -16.31 -2.20
CA ALA A 57 3.24 -15.14 -1.78
C ALA A 57 2.37 -14.06 -1.12
N MET A 58 1.11 -13.87 -1.54
CA MET A 58 0.23 -12.87 -0.94
C MET A 58 -0.28 -13.24 0.47
N TYR A 59 -0.20 -14.52 0.86
CA TYR A 59 -0.84 -15.03 2.09
C TYR A 59 0.18 -15.64 3.07
N ASN A 60 1.40 -15.95 2.63
CA ASN A 60 2.43 -16.56 3.47
C ASN A 60 3.58 -15.58 3.77
N TYR A 61 3.38 -14.79 4.83
CA TYR A 61 4.25 -13.66 5.16
C TYR A 61 5.67 -14.11 5.53
N ALA A 62 5.76 -15.15 6.36
CA ALA A 62 7.03 -15.73 6.78
C ALA A 62 7.83 -16.27 5.58
N LYS A 63 7.15 -16.91 4.62
CA LYS A 63 7.80 -17.45 3.42
C LYS A 63 8.35 -16.35 2.53
N VAL A 64 7.64 -15.23 2.37
CA VAL A 64 8.15 -14.07 1.62
C VAL A 64 9.39 -13.49 2.30
N SER A 65 9.42 -13.35 3.63
CA SER A 65 10.61 -12.91 4.36
C SER A 65 11.80 -13.87 4.16
N GLU A 66 11.59 -15.18 4.29
CA GLU A 66 12.61 -16.22 4.09
C GLU A 66 13.23 -16.16 2.69
N ILE A 67 12.39 -16.16 1.66
CA ILE A 67 12.83 -16.13 0.26
C ILE A 67 13.55 -14.81 -0.05
N THR A 68 12.98 -13.69 0.36
CA THR A 68 13.55 -12.37 0.05
C THR A 68 14.91 -12.19 0.72
N ARG A 69 15.07 -12.66 1.97
CA ARG A 69 16.40 -12.70 2.62
C ARG A 69 17.40 -13.47 1.78
N LYS A 70 17.05 -14.69 1.36
CA LYS A 70 17.94 -15.53 0.56
C LYS A 70 18.39 -14.80 -0.70
N ILE A 71 17.45 -14.20 -1.41
CA ILE A 71 17.71 -13.39 -2.61
C ILE A 71 18.65 -12.23 -2.31
N VAL A 72 18.39 -11.45 -1.25
CA VAL A 72 19.23 -10.30 -0.88
C VAL A 72 20.65 -10.74 -0.54
N LEU A 73 20.81 -11.84 0.20
CA LEU A 73 22.11 -12.39 0.54
C LEU A 73 22.85 -12.98 -0.68
N GLU A 74 22.14 -13.48 -1.68
CA GLU A 74 22.72 -13.98 -2.92
C GLU A 74 23.13 -12.85 -3.88
N LEU A 75 22.25 -11.87 -4.09
CA LEU A 75 22.44 -10.80 -5.06
C LEU A 75 23.29 -9.63 -4.53
N GLN A 76 23.37 -9.47 -3.21
CA GLN A 76 24.10 -8.39 -2.54
C GLN A 76 23.76 -6.98 -3.10
N PRO A 77 22.46 -6.60 -3.17
CA PRO A 77 22.09 -5.25 -3.61
C PRO A 77 22.61 -4.19 -2.64
N ASP A 78 22.64 -2.94 -3.09
CA ASP A 78 23.02 -1.81 -2.24
C ASP A 78 21.86 -1.36 -1.33
N ALA A 79 20.61 -1.61 -1.71
CA ALA A 79 19.46 -1.42 -0.83
C ALA A 79 18.31 -2.37 -1.15
N VAL A 80 17.38 -2.48 -0.20
CA VAL A 80 16.18 -3.34 -0.32
C VAL A 80 14.93 -2.49 -0.20
N ALA A 81 14.02 -2.60 -1.17
CA ALA A 81 12.65 -2.14 -1.07
C ALA A 81 11.77 -3.38 -0.81
N ALA A 82 11.45 -3.61 0.47
CA ALA A 82 10.81 -4.83 0.94
C ALA A 82 9.51 -5.13 0.16
N PRO A 83 9.37 -6.31 -0.48
CA PRO A 83 8.20 -6.64 -1.30
C PRO A 83 6.91 -6.79 -0.46
N HIS A 84 7.05 -6.86 0.87
CA HIS A 84 5.98 -7.12 1.82
C HIS A 84 4.80 -6.18 1.65
N ARG A 85 5.05 -4.86 1.56
CA ARG A 85 3.98 -3.85 1.48
C ARG A 85 3.15 -3.95 0.19
N ALA A 86 3.76 -4.40 -0.90
CA ALA A 86 3.09 -4.55 -2.19
C ALA A 86 2.42 -5.92 -2.36
N THR A 87 2.88 -6.94 -1.63
CA THR A 87 2.48 -8.33 -1.88
C THR A 87 1.58 -8.90 -0.78
N LEU A 88 1.83 -8.61 0.49
CA LEU A 88 1.18 -9.24 1.65
C LEU A 88 -0.19 -8.60 1.97
N LEU A 89 -1.04 -8.49 0.96
CA LEU A 89 -2.32 -7.78 1.04
C LEU A 89 -3.53 -8.71 0.91
N GLY A 90 -3.34 -9.98 0.52
CA GLY A 90 -4.42 -10.91 0.18
C GLY A 90 -5.49 -11.04 1.27
N PRO A 91 -5.13 -11.46 2.49
CA PRO A 91 -6.08 -11.57 3.61
C PRO A 91 -6.82 -10.26 3.92
N THR A 92 -6.11 -9.13 3.93
CA THR A 92 -6.72 -7.81 4.18
C THR A 92 -7.71 -7.42 3.08
N MET A 93 -7.35 -7.63 1.81
CA MET A 93 -8.21 -7.34 0.66
C MET A 93 -9.49 -8.18 0.68
N GLU A 94 -9.40 -9.48 1.00
CA GLU A 94 -10.57 -10.35 1.19
C GLU A 94 -11.47 -9.85 2.33
N LEU A 95 -10.85 -9.56 3.48
CA LEU A 95 -11.57 -9.05 4.65
C LEU A 95 -12.25 -7.72 4.38
N MET A 96 -11.72 -6.87 3.51
CA MET A 96 -12.37 -5.63 3.10
C MET A 96 -13.41 -5.82 1.99
N GLY A 97 -13.34 -6.93 1.25
CA GLY A 97 -14.08 -7.08 -0.01
C GLY A 97 -13.62 -6.03 -1.01
N TYR A 98 -12.31 -5.88 -1.17
CA TYR A 98 -11.71 -4.85 -2.01
C TYR A 98 -11.99 -5.10 -3.50
N GLN A 99 -12.37 -4.06 -4.24
CA GLN A 99 -12.99 -4.19 -5.57
C GLN A 99 -12.19 -3.57 -6.71
N GLN A 100 -11.22 -2.71 -6.39
CA GLN A 100 -10.39 -1.98 -7.38
C GLN A 100 -9.36 -2.85 -8.09
N LEU A 101 -9.03 -4.00 -7.52
CA LEU A 101 -8.09 -4.95 -8.10
C LEU A 101 -8.77 -6.30 -8.33
N ARG A 102 -8.27 -7.03 -9.31
CA ARG A 102 -8.28 -8.50 -9.32
C ARG A 102 -6.88 -8.97 -8.98
N TRP A 103 -6.77 -10.01 -8.18
CA TRP A 103 -5.48 -10.49 -7.68
C TRP A 103 -5.45 -12.02 -7.71
N PRO A 104 -4.29 -12.67 -7.55
CA PRO A 104 -4.17 -14.13 -7.57
C PRO A 104 -5.28 -14.86 -6.82
N GLY A 105 -6.03 -15.71 -7.54
CA GLY A 105 -7.15 -16.48 -6.98
C GLY A 105 -8.48 -15.70 -6.85
N HIS A 106 -8.50 -14.41 -7.18
CA HIS A 106 -9.64 -13.50 -7.06
C HIS A 106 -9.83 -12.71 -8.36
N GLY A 107 -10.28 -13.44 -9.39
CA GLY A 107 -10.56 -12.92 -10.74
C GLY A 107 -9.40 -13.01 -11.73
N VAL A 108 -8.21 -13.40 -11.28
CA VAL A 108 -7.12 -13.88 -12.14
C VAL A 108 -6.56 -15.20 -11.60
N GLY A 109 -5.83 -15.95 -12.43
CA GLY A 109 -5.22 -17.22 -12.02
C GLY A 109 -4.15 -17.04 -10.92
N GLU A 110 -3.75 -18.14 -10.28
CA GLU A 110 -2.90 -18.11 -9.09
C GLU A 110 -1.46 -17.60 -9.33
N ASN A 111 -1.02 -17.52 -10.59
CA ASN A 111 0.28 -17.01 -11.03
C ASN A 111 0.18 -15.75 -11.91
N TYR A 112 -0.92 -15.00 -11.79
CA TYR A 112 -1.09 -13.71 -12.45
C TYR A 112 -1.07 -12.58 -11.43
N SER A 113 -0.34 -11.50 -11.73
CA SER A 113 -0.25 -10.35 -10.84
C SER A 113 -1.55 -9.53 -10.79
N TYR A 114 -1.59 -8.51 -9.94
CA TYR A 114 -2.72 -7.59 -9.83
C TYR A 114 -3.15 -7.06 -11.20
N GLN A 115 -4.46 -7.01 -11.42
CA GLN A 115 -5.08 -6.33 -12.54
C GLN A 115 -5.93 -5.20 -12.00
N TYR A 116 -5.54 -3.97 -12.34
CA TYR A 116 -6.29 -2.78 -12.01
C TYR A 116 -7.59 -2.71 -12.81
N ILE A 117 -8.68 -2.39 -12.11
CA ILE A 117 -10.00 -2.25 -12.70
C ILE A 117 -10.28 -0.77 -12.95
N ASP A 118 -9.90 -0.30 -14.14
CA ASP A 118 -10.13 1.07 -14.59
C ASP A 118 -11.63 1.37 -14.68
N ARG A 119 -12.12 2.19 -13.74
CA ARG A 119 -13.52 2.57 -13.60
C ARG A 119 -13.66 3.99 -13.09
N GLU A 120 -14.82 4.55 -13.38
CA GLU A 120 -15.24 5.84 -12.83
C GLU A 120 -15.81 5.64 -11.41
N TYR A 121 -14.97 5.87 -10.40
CA TYR A 121 -15.31 5.82 -8.96
C TYR A 121 -15.80 7.16 -8.41
N MET A 122 -15.61 8.25 -9.14
CA MET A 122 -16.14 9.57 -8.90
C MET A 122 -16.73 10.06 -10.23
N LYS A 123 -18.00 10.46 -10.21
CA LYS A 123 -18.67 10.97 -11.40
C LYS A 123 -18.25 12.41 -11.67
N PRO A 124 -18.35 12.88 -12.92
CA PRO A 124 -18.01 14.26 -13.25
C PRO A 124 -18.81 15.28 -12.43
N GLU A 125 -20.08 14.99 -12.13
CA GLU A 125 -21.00 15.86 -11.37
C GLU A 125 -20.62 15.97 -9.89
N GLU A 126 -19.81 15.06 -9.37
CA GLU A 126 -19.43 14.97 -7.95
C GLU A 126 -18.19 15.80 -7.59
N TYR A 127 -17.64 16.57 -8.55
CA TYR A 127 -16.51 17.46 -8.27
C TYR A 127 -16.80 18.47 -7.17
N ASP A 128 -17.99 19.08 -7.17
CA ASP A 128 -18.30 20.10 -6.17
C ASP A 128 -18.42 19.48 -4.77
N ASP A 129 -19.02 18.29 -4.66
CA ASP A 129 -19.07 17.52 -3.41
C ASP A 129 -17.65 17.19 -2.89
N TYR A 130 -16.74 16.78 -3.79
CA TYR A 130 -15.36 16.50 -3.43
C TYR A 130 -14.60 17.76 -3.00
N ILE A 131 -14.72 18.86 -3.75
CA ILE A 131 -14.01 20.12 -3.46
C ILE A 131 -14.50 20.72 -2.12
N GLU A 132 -15.80 20.61 -1.84
CA GLU A 132 -16.39 21.13 -0.60
C GLU A 132 -15.87 20.38 0.64
N ASP A 133 -15.88 19.05 0.61
CA ASP A 133 -15.37 18.21 1.70
C ASP A 133 -14.77 16.90 1.16
N PRO A 134 -13.46 16.89 0.83
CA PRO A 134 -12.80 15.70 0.29
C PRO A 134 -12.86 14.52 1.25
N GLY A 135 -12.79 14.76 2.56
CA GLY A 135 -12.81 13.72 3.58
C GLY A 135 -14.17 13.04 3.66
N TRP A 136 -15.24 13.82 3.66
CA TRP A 136 -16.60 13.31 3.65
C TRP A 136 -16.95 12.57 2.35
N PHE A 137 -16.57 13.14 1.19
CA PHE A 137 -16.71 12.46 -0.09
C PHE A 137 -15.96 11.12 -0.07
N TYR A 138 -14.73 11.10 0.40
CA TYR A 138 -13.92 9.89 0.45
C TYR A 138 -14.59 8.82 1.32
N PHE A 139 -15.05 9.21 2.51
CA PHE A 139 -15.64 8.29 3.49
C PHE A 139 -17.01 7.74 3.10
N THR A 140 -17.87 8.55 2.46
CA THR A 140 -19.27 8.19 2.17
C THR A 140 -19.57 7.91 0.71
N ARG A 141 -18.70 8.28 -0.23
CA ARG A 141 -18.87 7.99 -1.66
C ARG A 141 -17.80 7.04 -2.15
N TYR A 142 -16.54 7.39 -1.98
CA TYR A 142 -15.44 6.66 -2.59
C TYR A 142 -15.19 5.30 -1.93
N LEU A 143 -14.94 5.25 -0.62
CA LEU A 143 -14.66 4.01 0.11
C LEU A 143 -15.76 2.95 -0.07
N PRO A 144 -17.07 3.28 0.03
CA PRO A 144 -18.15 2.33 -0.23
C PRO A 144 -18.15 1.74 -1.65
N ARG A 145 -17.58 2.43 -2.64
CA ARG A 145 -17.50 1.95 -4.04
C ARG A 145 -16.33 1.00 -4.28
N ILE A 146 -15.32 1.03 -3.43
CA ILE A 146 -14.07 0.29 -3.66
C ILE A 146 -13.86 -0.85 -2.65
N ALA A 147 -14.63 -0.91 -1.57
CA ALA A 147 -14.56 -1.97 -0.58
C ALA A 147 -15.93 -2.19 0.08
N GLU A 148 -16.40 -3.44 0.03
CA GLU A 148 -17.69 -3.84 0.60
C GLU A 148 -17.81 -3.56 2.09
N ALA A 149 -16.71 -3.66 2.83
CA ALA A 149 -16.68 -3.36 4.26
C ALA A 149 -17.08 -1.91 4.57
N PHE A 150 -17.03 -0.99 3.60
CA PHE A 150 -17.48 0.39 3.76
C PHE A 150 -18.89 0.65 3.21
N ALA A 151 -19.57 -0.33 2.63
CA ALA A 151 -20.87 -0.13 1.99
C ALA A 151 -21.90 0.64 2.87
N PRO A 152 -22.03 0.35 4.18
CA PRO A 152 -23.00 1.05 5.03
C PRO A 152 -22.73 2.56 5.20
N MET A 153 -21.48 3.02 5.03
CA MET A 153 -21.10 4.43 5.20
C MET A 153 -21.75 5.33 4.15
N ALA A 154 -22.18 4.79 3.00
CA ALA A 154 -22.87 5.54 1.96
C ALA A 154 -24.23 6.12 2.41
N GLY A 155 -24.82 5.55 3.46
CA GLY A 155 -26.09 6.01 4.04
C GLY A 155 -25.95 7.03 5.17
N LEU A 156 -24.72 7.38 5.59
CA LEU A 156 -24.50 8.32 6.67
C LEU A 156 -24.86 9.75 6.24
N PRO A 157 -25.61 10.51 7.06
CA PRO A 157 -25.84 11.93 6.80
C PRO A 157 -24.64 12.77 7.26
N GLN A 158 -24.49 13.97 6.69
CA GLN A 158 -23.36 14.86 6.99
C GLN A 158 -23.39 15.37 8.44
N PRO A 159 -22.29 15.19 9.23
CA PRO A 159 -22.26 15.49 10.66
C PRO A 159 -22.35 17.00 10.96
N ALA A 160 -21.97 17.87 10.02
CA ALA A 160 -21.96 19.32 10.21
C ALA A 160 -23.34 19.90 10.61
N SER A 161 -24.42 19.20 10.30
CA SER A 161 -25.80 19.59 10.64
C SER A 161 -26.35 18.92 11.92
N MET A 162 -25.49 18.17 12.64
CA MET A 162 -25.87 17.34 13.78
C MET A 162 -25.57 18.00 15.13
N GLN A 163 -26.36 19.01 15.51
CA GLN A 163 -26.22 19.67 16.81
C GLN A 163 -27.27 19.24 17.84
N HIS A 164 -26.87 19.24 19.12
CA HIS A 164 -27.73 18.97 20.27
C HIS A 164 -28.45 17.61 20.19
N THR A 165 -29.75 17.58 20.47
CA THR A 165 -30.58 16.37 20.46
C THR A 165 -30.72 15.75 19.07
N ARG A 166 -30.43 16.49 17.99
CA ARG A 166 -30.35 15.91 16.64
C ARG A 166 -29.25 14.86 16.54
N LEU A 167 -28.08 15.12 17.13
CA LEU A 167 -26.99 14.14 17.16
C LEU A 167 -27.44 12.83 17.83
N VAL A 168 -28.15 12.92 18.97
CA VAL A 168 -28.69 11.74 19.66
C VAL A 168 -29.65 10.97 18.77
N TYR A 169 -30.59 11.65 18.10
CA TYR A 169 -31.54 10.98 17.20
C TYR A 169 -30.86 10.33 15.98
N LEU A 170 -29.80 10.97 15.46
CA LEU A 170 -29.07 10.48 14.30
C LEU A 170 -28.16 9.28 14.61
N THR A 171 -28.01 8.89 15.88
CA THR A 171 -27.37 7.61 16.23
C THR A 171 -28.11 6.40 15.62
N ARG A 172 -29.37 6.56 15.19
CA ARG A 172 -30.14 5.53 14.46
C ARG A 172 -29.49 5.05 13.16
N PHE A 173 -28.57 5.81 12.57
CA PHE A 173 -27.81 5.40 11.38
C PHE A 173 -26.70 4.39 11.69
N PHE A 174 -26.35 4.19 12.97
CA PHE A 174 -25.41 3.18 13.44
C PHE A 174 -26.17 1.88 13.73
N THR A 175 -26.69 1.28 12.67
CA THR A 175 -27.45 0.03 12.71
C THR A 175 -26.56 -1.19 13.03
N GLU A 176 -27.18 -2.36 13.22
CA GLU A 176 -26.45 -3.64 13.30
C GLU A 176 -25.57 -3.90 12.08
N GLU A 177 -26.01 -3.47 10.89
CA GLU A 177 -25.21 -3.55 9.66
C GLU A 177 -23.95 -2.67 9.73
N MET A 178 -24.09 -1.43 10.22
CA MET A 178 -22.96 -0.53 10.46
C MET A 178 -21.99 -1.11 11.51
N ALA A 179 -22.52 -1.68 12.60
CA ALA A 179 -21.72 -2.33 13.62
C ALA A 179 -20.93 -3.54 13.07
N ALA A 180 -21.57 -4.37 12.23
CA ALA A 180 -20.93 -5.49 11.56
C ALA A 180 -19.83 -5.03 10.58
N SER A 181 -20.06 -3.93 9.86
CA SER A 181 -19.05 -3.29 9.00
C SER A 181 -17.83 -2.83 9.80
N PHE A 182 -18.03 -2.13 10.93
CA PHE A 182 -16.91 -1.75 11.81
C PHE A 182 -16.17 -2.96 12.37
N ALA A 183 -16.87 -4.04 12.73
CA ALA A 183 -16.24 -5.27 13.20
C ALA A 183 -15.39 -5.94 12.09
N ARG A 184 -15.88 -5.95 10.84
CA ARG A 184 -15.15 -6.43 9.65
C ARG A 184 -13.90 -5.59 9.40
N LEU A 185 -14.01 -4.25 9.46
CA LEU A 185 -12.87 -3.33 9.33
C LEU A 185 -11.86 -3.51 10.46
N ALA A 186 -12.30 -3.71 11.71
CA ALA A 186 -11.41 -3.98 12.82
C ALA A 186 -10.64 -5.30 12.64
N LYS A 187 -11.26 -6.33 12.05
CA LYS A 187 -10.58 -7.57 11.69
C LYS A 187 -9.56 -7.35 10.58
N ALA A 188 -9.91 -6.61 9.52
CA ALA A 188 -8.99 -6.24 8.45
C ALA A 188 -7.79 -5.43 8.97
N GLY A 189 -8.03 -4.49 9.90
CA GLY A 189 -6.97 -3.69 10.52
C GLY A 189 -5.98 -4.54 11.32
N ARG A 190 -6.46 -5.54 12.08
CA ARG A 190 -5.57 -6.49 12.78
C ARG A 190 -4.75 -7.31 11.80
N GLU A 191 -5.34 -7.76 10.70
CA GLU A 191 -4.62 -8.51 9.66
C GLU A 191 -3.55 -7.65 8.96
N ALA A 192 -3.91 -6.41 8.61
CA ALA A 192 -2.98 -5.44 8.04
C ALA A 192 -1.81 -5.14 8.99
N GLN A 193 -2.06 -5.11 10.30
CA GLN A 193 -1.00 -4.94 11.30
C GLN A 193 -0.01 -6.11 11.29
N ILE A 194 -0.49 -7.35 11.18
CA ILE A 194 0.38 -8.53 11.07
C ILE A 194 1.29 -8.44 9.84
N ALA A 195 0.74 -8.03 8.68
CA ALA A 195 1.52 -7.83 7.47
C ALA A 195 2.54 -6.68 7.62
N PHE A 196 2.16 -5.60 8.30
CA PHE A 196 3.04 -4.47 8.60
C PHE A 196 4.20 -4.87 9.51
N ASP A 197 3.91 -5.59 10.59
CA ASP A 197 4.92 -6.08 11.55
C ASP A 197 5.92 -7.01 10.84
N SER A 198 5.42 -7.92 10.00
CA SER A 198 6.28 -8.79 9.18
C SER A 198 7.22 -8.00 8.25
N ALA A 199 6.74 -6.91 7.65
CA ALA A 199 7.57 -6.02 6.86
C ALA A 199 8.60 -5.29 7.74
N SER A 200 8.20 -4.78 8.90
CA SER A 200 9.06 -4.05 9.83
C SER A 200 10.19 -4.92 10.39
N ASP A 201 9.88 -6.16 10.77
CA ASP A 201 10.86 -7.13 11.25
C ASP A 201 11.90 -7.44 10.17
N PHE A 202 11.44 -7.70 8.94
CA PHE A 202 12.32 -7.93 7.80
C PHE A 202 13.22 -6.72 7.51
N GLN A 203 12.70 -5.50 7.57
CA GLN A 203 13.50 -4.29 7.35
C GLN A 203 14.58 -4.11 8.42
N SER A 204 14.21 -4.31 9.69
CA SER A 204 15.15 -4.22 10.82
C SER A 204 16.29 -5.23 10.68
N GLU A 205 15.95 -6.42 10.21
CA GLU A 205 16.89 -7.49 9.97
C GLU A 205 17.80 -7.25 8.77
N MET A 206 17.28 -6.75 7.64
CA MET A 206 18.11 -6.36 6.50
C MET A 206 19.09 -5.24 6.88
N ALA A 207 18.63 -4.27 7.67
CA ALA A 207 19.50 -3.22 8.20
C ALA A 207 20.60 -3.78 9.11
N ALA A 208 20.27 -4.73 9.99
CA ALA A 208 21.25 -5.41 10.85
C ALA A 208 22.28 -6.22 10.03
N LEU A 209 21.90 -6.73 8.86
CA LEU A 209 22.79 -7.39 7.90
C LEU A 209 23.52 -6.43 6.96
N GLY A 210 23.42 -5.12 7.20
CA GLY A 210 24.14 -4.10 6.45
C GLY A 210 23.45 -3.62 5.18
N PHE A 211 22.15 -3.86 4.99
CA PHE A 211 21.40 -3.41 3.83
C PHE A 211 20.45 -2.25 4.18
N PRO A 212 20.68 -1.03 3.67
CA PRO A 212 19.75 0.08 3.85
C PRO A 212 18.43 -0.12 3.10
N MET A 213 17.43 0.67 3.49
CA MET A 213 16.12 0.68 2.85
C MET A 213 16.12 1.57 1.60
N GLY A 214 15.73 1.00 0.46
CA GLY A 214 15.72 1.70 -0.83
C GLY A 214 14.49 2.56 -1.07
N GLN A 215 13.46 2.43 -0.22
CA GLN A 215 12.21 3.18 -0.31
C GLN A 215 11.68 3.44 1.10
N MET A 216 11.47 4.71 1.45
CA MET A 216 10.91 5.08 2.77
C MET A 216 9.47 5.59 2.69
N ALA A 217 9.14 6.32 1.62
CA ALA A 217 7.84 6.94 1.44
C ALA A 217 7.42 6.93 -0.03
N THR A 218 6.12 7.10 -0.25
CA THR A 218 5.52 7.26 -1.58
C THR A 218 4.57 8.46 -1.51
N GLY A 219 4.56 9.29 -2.54
CA GLY A 219 3.57 10.35 -2.72
C GLY A 219 2.93 10.18 -4.09
N PRO A 220 1.60 10.02 -4.19
CA PRO A 220 0.94 9.99 -5.49
C PRO A 220 1.08 11.36 -6.16
N ALA A 221 1.31 11.39 -7.48
CA ALA A 221 1.17 12.63 -8.22
C ALA A 221 -0.32 13.04 -8.23
N PRO A 222 -0.66 14.34 -8.16
CA PRO A 222 -2.06 14.78 -8.12
C PRO A 222 -2.89 14.27 -9.30
N TYR A 223 -2.32 14.24 -10.50
CA TYR A 223 -3.00 13.71 -11.67
C TYR A 223 -3.30 12.21 -11.53
N ASP A 224 -2.31 11.42 -11.12
CA ASP A 224 -2.42 9.97 -10.95
C ASP A 224 -3.40 9.62 -9.84
N TYR A 225 -3.49 10.44 -8.78
CA TYR A 225 -4.51 10.28 -7.75
C TYR A 225 -5.91 10.26 -8.38
N PHE A 226 -6.26 11.24 -9.23
CA PHE A 226 -7.56 11.24 -9.89
C PHE A 226 -7.66 10.19 -11.00
N ALA A 227 -6.61 10.01 -11.80
CA ALA A 227 -6.61 9.07 -12.92
C ALA A 227 -6.81 7.62 -12.45
N ASP A 228 -6.01 7.18 -11.49
CA ASP A 228 -5.95 5.78 -11.06
C ASP A 228 -6.97 5.46 -9.97
N ASN A 229 -7.42 6.44 -9.20
CA ASN A 229 -8.29 6.17 -8.05
C ASN A 229 -9.72 6.64 -8.29
N MET A 230 -9.94 7.81 -8.92
CA MET A 230 -11.24 8.47 -8.91
C MET A 230 -11.97 8.41 -10.25
N ARG A 231 -11.37 8.93 -11.33
CA ARG A 231 -12.05 9.18 -12.61
C ARG A 231 -11.83 8.09 -13.65
N GLY A 232 -10.80 7.26 -13.45
CA GLY A 232 -10.34 6.32 -14.47
C GLY A 232 -9.70 7.03 -15.66
N SER A 233 -9.02 6.27 -16.52
CA SER A 233 -8.22 6.84 -17.63
C SER A 233 -9.06 7.68 -18.58
N LYS A 234 -10.25 7.19 -18.93
CA LYS A 234 -11.16 7.91 -19.84
C LYS A 234 -11.71 9.18 -19.21
N GLY A 235 -12.13 9.12 -17.95
CA GLY A 235 -12.76 10.24 -17.26
C GLY A 235 -11.79 11.41 -17.13
N ILE A 236 -10.60 11.13 -16.58
CA ILE A 236 -9.60 12.16 -16.31
C ILE A 236 -9.13 12.89 -17.58
N MET A 237 -8.94 12.15 -18.69
CA MET A 237 -8.57 12.74 -19.98
C MET A 237 -9.65 13.70 -20.50
N LEU A 238 -10.94 13.38 -20.30
CA LEU A 238 -12.03 14.26 -20.71
C LEU A 238 -12.13 15.49 -19.80
N ASP A 239 -11.86 15.35 -18.50
CA ASP A 239 -11.95 16.43 -17.54
C ASP A 239 -10.89 17.51 -17.75
N LEU A 240 -9.69 17.15 -18.20
CA LEU A 240 -8.66 18.11 -18.59
C LEU A 240 -9.18 19.17 -19.59
N PHE A 241 -10.14 18.81 -20.43
CA PHE A 241 -10.74 19.72 -21.42
C PHE A 241 -12.11 20.25 -20.99
N ARG A 242 -12.95 19.41 -20.37
CA ARG A 242 -14.36 19.73 -20.09
C ARG A 242 -14.58 20.32 -18.69
N ARG A 243 -13.68 20.05 -17.76
CA ARG A 243 -13.80 20.38 -16.32
C ARG A 243 -12.47 20.85 -15.74
N LYS A 244 -11.63 21.50 -16.56
CA LYS A 244 -10.27 21.90 -16.21
C LYS A 244 -10.21 22.64 -14.87
N ASP A 245 -11.08 23.63 -14.68
CA ASP A 245 -11.07 24.46 -13.48
C ASP A 245 -11.47 23.66 -12.22
N LYS A 246 -12.39 22.69 -12.36
CA LYS A 246 -12.77 21.81 -11.24
C LYS A 246 -11.66 20.81 -10.92
N LEU A 247 -11.01 20.23 -11.92
CA LEU A 247 -9.87 19.33 -11.72
C LEU A 247 -8.66 20.05 -11.12
N LEU A 248 -8.46 21.34 -11.42
CA LEU A 248 -7.40 22.14 -10.79
C LEU A 248 -7.71 22.55 -9.35
N ALA A 249 -9.00 22.70 -9.01
CA ALA A 249 -9.44 23.05 -7.67
C ALA A 249 -9.50 21.85 -6.72
N ALA A 250 -9.78 20.66 -7.27
CA ALA A 250 -9.80 19.38 -6.58
C ALA A 250 -8.38 18.87 -6.30
#